data_AF-A0A2A2PNR7-F1
#
_entry.id   AF-A0A2A2PNR7-F1
#
_cell.length_a   1.000
_cell.length_b   1.000
_cell.length_c   1.000
_cell.angle_alpha   90.00
_cell.angle_beta   90.00
_cell.angle_gamma   90.00
#
_symmetry.space_group_name_H-M   'P 1'
#
loop_
_entity.id
_entity.type
_entity.pdbx_description
1 polymer ?
#
loop_
_entity_poly.entity_id
_entity_poly.type
_entity_poly.pdbx_seq_one_letter_code
_entity_poly.pdbx_strand_id
1 'polypeptide(L)' 'MIQRFVVVPAIPIETGSIRNGTRFHSTTVPGGFDIYDNQDKQRLQFTYPTQIEADAECERLNMEHYQTSMTTPTGISSP' A
#
# COMPACT_ATOMS: atom_id res chain seq x y z
N MET A 1 -0.44 -15.63 11.50
CA MET A 1 -1.24 -14.98 10.43
C MET A 1 -0.28 -14.40 9.43
N ILE A 2 -0.51 -14.61 8.14
CA ILE A 2 0.25 -13.93 7.08
C ILE A 2 -0.52 -12.64 6.77
N GLN A 3 0.13 -11.48 6.85
CA GLN A 3 -0.49 -10.21 6.51
C GLN A 3 -0.68 -10.15 4.98
N ARG A 4 -1.92 -9.87 4.54
CA ARG A 4 -2.24 -9.75 3.11
C ARG A 4 -1.62 -8.47 2.56
N PHE A 5 -1.76 -7.37 3.30
CA PHE A 5 -1.24 -6.07 2.94
C PHE A 5 0.06 -5.80 3.70
N VAL A 6 1.05 -5.22 3.01
CA VAL A 6 2.33 -4.80 3.59
C VAL A 6 2.72 -3.42 3.11
N VAL A 7 3.30 -2.61 3.99
CA VAL A 7 3.82 -1.29 3.61
C VAL A 7 5.15 -1.46 2.89
N VAL A 8 5.28 -0.81 1.74
CA VAL A 8 6.50 -0.79 0.93
C VAL A 8 6.87 0.65 0.60
N PRO A 9 8.16 0.99 0.45
CA PRO A 9 8.55 2.31 -0.06
C PRO A 9 7.91 2.57 -1.43
N ALA A 10 7.33 3.76 -1.61
CA ALA A 10 6.80 4.18 -2.89
C ALA A 10 7.93 4.20 -3.91
N ILE A 11 7.65 3.74 -5.13
CA ILE A 11 8.64 3.86 -6.20
C ILE A 11 8.82 5.35 -6.43
N PRO A 12 10.04 5.90 -6.28
CA PRO A 12 10.27 7.28 -6.64
C PRO A 12 9.89 7.42 -8.10
N ILE A 13 8.81 8.16 -8.36
CA ILE A 13 8.45 8.56 -9.70
C ILE A 13 9.57 9.49 -10.12
N GLU A 14 10.56 8.96 -10.82
CA GLU A 14 11.57 9.74 -11.51
C GLU A 14 10.80 10.58 -12.54
N THR A 15 10.37 11.76 -12.10
CA THR A 15 9.76 12.76 -12.98
C THR A 15 10.87 13.29 -13.85
N GLY A 16 11.17 12.53 -14.91
CA GLY A 16 12.10 12.86 -15.96
C GLY A 16 13.56 12.85 -15.52
N SER A 17 14.38 12.10 -16.26
CA SER A 17 15.78 12.41 -16.47
C SER A 17 15.93 13.89 -16.88
N ILE A 18 16.10 14.80 -15.92
CA ILE A 18 16.57 16.15 -16.20
C ILE A 18 18.08 16.06 -16.33
N ARG A 19 18.54 15.70 -17.54
CA ARG A 19 19.84 16.16 -18.01
C ARG A 19 19.79 17.67 -17.97
N ASN A 20 20.31 18.27 -16.91
CA ASN A 20 20.98 19.57 -16.96
C ASN A 20 21.68 19.81 -15.63
N GLY A 21 23.01 19.86 -15.71
CA GLY A 21 23.86 20.14 -14.57
C GLY A 21 23.56 21.52 -14.00
N THR A 22 22.88 21.57 -12.86
CA THR A 22 22.97 22.67 -11.90
C THR A 22 22.61 22.07 -10.55
N ARG A 23 23.42 22.40 -9.56
CA ARG A 23 23.45 21.87 -8.19
C ARG A 23 22.03 21.57 -7.68
N PHE A 24 21.70 20.27 -7.60
CA PHE A 24 20.46 19.81 -7.00
C PHE A 24 20.51 20.15 -5.52
N HIS A 25 19.82 21.22 -5.12
CA HIS A 25 19.25 21.23 -3.79
C HIS A 25 18.27 20.08 -3.77
N SER A 26 18.66 18.98 -3.13
CA SER A 26 17.78 17.87 -2.79
C SER A 26 16.70 18.41 -1.85
N THR A 27 15.72 19.11 -2.40
CA THR A 27 14.40 19.19 -1.78
C THR A 27 13.86 17.79 -1.92
N THR A 28 14.27 16.94 -0.98
CA THR A 28 13.91 15.53 -0.86
C THR A 28 12.40 15.47 -0.92
N VAL A 29 11.83 15.25 -2.10
CA VAL A 29 10.45 14.77 -2.19
C VAL A 29 10.52 13.45 -1.45
N PRO A 30 9.95 13.31 -0.24
CA PRO A 30 10.01 12.05 0.45
C PRO A 30 9.30 11.07 -0.49
N GLY A 31 10.04 10.10 -1.03
CA GLY A 31 9.40 8.95 -1.66
C GLY A 31 8.45 8.42 -0.59
N GLY A 32 7.15 8.51 -0.85
CA GLY A 32 6.15 8.13 0.12
C GLY A 32 6.19 6.62 0.39
N PHE A 33 5.09 6.09 0.90
CA PHE A 33 4.91 4.68 1.18
C PHE A 33 3.69 4.22 0.39
N ASP A 34 3.79 3.10 -0.29
CA ASP A 34 2.65 2.44 -0.93
C ASP A 34 2.29 1.19 -0.10
N ILE A 35 1.07 0.70 -0.25
CA ILE A 35 0.64 -0.58 0.31
C ILE A 35 0.66 -1.63 -0.80
N TYR A 36 1.31 -2.76 -0.55
CA TYR A 36 1.36 -3.90 -1.45
C TYR A 36 0.43 -5.01 -0.97
N ASP A 37 -0.45 -5.49 -1.84
CA ASP A 37 -1.25 -6.68 -1.62
C ASP A 37 -0.45 -7.91 -2.08
N ASN A 38 -0.05 -8.76 -1.13
CA ASN A 38 0.66 -10.01 -1.41
C ASN A 38 -0.21 -11.05 -2.11
N GLN A 39 -1.53 -11.01 -1.92
CA GLN A 39 -2.48 -11.96 -2.49
C GLN A 39 -2.73 -11.65 -3.96
N ASP A 40 -3.08 -10.40 -4.27
CA ASP A 40 -3.32 -9.95 -5.65
C ASP A 40 -2.02 -9.54 -6.38
N LYS A 41 -0.89 -9.55 -5.66
CA LYS A 41 0.45 -9.20 -6.15
C LYS A 41 0.53 -7.79 -6.76
N GLN A 42 -0.32 -6.88 -6.29
CA GLN A 42 -0.45 -5.53 -6.82
C GLN A 42 -0.16 -4.46 -5.77
N ARG A 43 0.38 -3.31 -6.20
CA ARG A 43 0.46 -2.11 -5.36
C ARG A 43 -0.86 -1.38 -5.40
N LEU A 44 -1.34 -0.97 -4.23
CA LEU A 44 -2.41 0.01 -4.12
C LEU A 44 -1.87 1.36 -4.62
N GLN A 45 -2.68 2.06 -5.42
CA GLN A 45 -2.27 3.27 -6.13
C GLN A 45 -2.15 4.52 -5.23
N PHE A 46 -2.35 4.35 -3.91
CA PHE A 46 -2.24 5.41 -2.92
C PHE A 46 -0.83 5.47 -2.36
N THR A 47 -0.17 6.60 -2.60
CA THR A 47 1.12 6.93 -1.98
C THR A 47 0.88 7.77 -0.74
N TYR A 48 1.17 7.21 0.42
CA TYR A 48 1.12 7.88 1.71
C TYR A 48 2.40 8.69 1.93
N PRO A 49 2.33 9.96 2.34
CA PRO A 49 3.52 10.77 2.55
C PRO A 49 4.32 10.34 3.79
N THR A 50 3.68 9.67 4.76
CA THR A 50 4.32 9.17 5.98
C THR A 50 4.14 7.67 6.19
N GLN A 51 5.12 7.04 6.84
CA GLN A 51 5.04 5.63 7.20
C GLN A 51 3.86 5.36 8.15
N ILE A 52 3.59 6.29 9.07
CA ILE A 52 2.51 6.16 10.07
C ILE A 52 1.15 6.06 9.39
N GLU A 53 0.88 6.88 8.38
CA GLU A 53 -0.38 6.80 7.62
C GLU A 53 -0.49 5.51 6.81
N ALA A 54 0.61 5.06 6.21
CA ALA A 54 0.64 3.79 5.47
C ALA A 54 0.43 2.58 6.40
N ASP A 55 1.05 2.58 7.59
CA ASP A 55 0.90 1.51 8.57
C ASP A 55 -0.53 1.45 9.11
N ALA A 56 -1.12 2.60 9.45
CA ALA A 56 -2.50 2.67 9.93
C ALA A 56 -3.50 2.11 8.89
N GLU A 57 -3.33 2.46 7.62
CA GLU A 57 -4.21 1.95 6.56
C GLU A 57 -3.92 0.48 6.24
N CYS A 58 -2.65 0.05 6.25
CA CYS A 58 -2.25 -1.35 6.09
C CYS A 58 -2.88 -2.23 7.18
N GLU A 59 -2.87 -1.79 8.43
CA GLU A 59 -3.52 -2.49 9.56
C GLU A 59 -5.04 -2.54 9.37
N ARG A 60 -5.66 -1.42 8.97
CA ARG A 60 -7.10 -1.36 8.66
C ARG A 60 -7.51 -2.37 7.59
N LEU A 61 -6.77 -2.43 6.48
CA LEU A 61 -7.02 -3.36 5.37
C LEU A 61 -6.82 -4.82 5.77
N ASN A 62 -5.78 -5.12 6.55
CA ASN A 62 -5.55 -6.47 7.09
C ASN A 62 -6.68 -6.90 8.04
N MET A 63 -7.19 -5.98 8.85
CA MET A 63 -8.29 -6.24 9.78
C MET A 63 -9.65 -6.41 9.07
N GLU A 64 -9.95 -5.58 8.08
CA GLU A 64 -11.14 -5.69 7.24
C GLU A 64 -11.17 -7.04 6.50
N HIS A 65 -10.05 -7.42 5.90
CA HIS A 65 -9.92 -8.71 5.23
C HIS A 65 -10.18 -9.90 6.17
N TYR A 66 -9.66 -9.83 7.41
CA TYR A 66 -9.91 -10.85 8.41
C TYR A 66 -11.40 -10.96 8.75
N GLN A 67 -12.11 -9.84 8.89
CA GLN A 67 -13.56 -9.82 9.16
C GLN A 67 -14.39 -10.38 8.00
N THR A 68 -14.05 -10.06 6.75
CA THR A 68 -14.73 -10.64 5.58
C THR A 68 -14.58 -12.15 5.52
N SER A 69 -13.40 -12.68 5.83
CA SER A 69 -13.15 -14.13 5.81
C SER A 69 -13.95 -14.91 6.86
N MET A 70 -14.36 -14.26 7.96
CA MET A 70 -15.15 -14.88 9.04
C MET A 70 -16.66 -14.74 8.84
N THR A 71 -17.13 -13.94 7.88
CA THR A 71 -18.55 -13.60 7.73
C THR A 71 -19.26 -14.25 6.56
N THR A 72 -18.65 -15.20 5.83
CA THR A 72 -19.41 -16.08 4.92
C THR A 72 -20.38 -16.96 5.72
N PRO A 73 -21.71 -16.72 5.67
CA PRO A 73 -22.66 -17.65 6.22
C PRO A 73 -22.84 -18.74 5.16
N THR A 74 -22.11 -19.85 5.33
CA THR A 74 -22.45 -21.09 4.65
C THR A 74 -23.86 -21.48 5.10
N GLY A 75 -24.86 -21.37 4.23
CA GLY A 75 -26.20 -21.82 4.60
C GLY A 75 -27.35 -21.41 3.70
N ILE A 76 -27.18 -21.37 2.37
CA ILE A 76 -28.33 -21.57 1.48
C ILE A 76 -28.50 -23.08 1.36
N SER A 77 -29.30 -23.68 2.24
CA SER A 77 -29.82 -25.03 2.05
C SER A 77 -31.35 -24.93 2.00
N SER A 78 -31.87 -24.95 0.78
CA SER A 78 -33.29 -25.20 0.46
C SER A 78 -33.72 -26.57 1.02
N PRO A 79 -35.02 -26.72 1.30
CA PRO A 79 -35.89 -27.39 0.32
C PRO A 79 -37.16 -26.62 -0.03
#